data_AF-A0A3D4BPU3-F1
#
_entry.id   AF-A0A3D4BPU3-F1
#
_cell.length_a   1.000
_cell.length_b   1.000
_cell.length_c   1.000
_cell.angle_alpha   90.00
_cell.angle_beta   90.00
_cell.angle_gamma   90.00
#
_symmetry.space_group_name_H-M   'P 1'
#
loop_
_entity.id
_entity.type
_entity.pdbx_description
1 polymer ?
#
loop_
_entity_poly.entity_id
_entity_poly.type
_entity_poly.pdbx_seq_one_letter_code
_entity_poly.pdbx_strand_id
1 'polypeptide(L)'
;IGKWHLKTQPTGFDYWKVLPDQGQYYHPEFRTKNGMVKEQGYVTDVVTDISMQWLDSVRQGNQPFLLMYQHKAPHREWWPNLPDIEEFTSREFPEPATLFDDYKGRGRAAKETEMTIHTHMALSSDNKIHPDIVNKLGYKSFMNWYQRIHLEQYNRLSAEEKAQWDKYYGPINEDFEKLAPQGKELTKWKYQRYMQ
;
A
#
# COMPACT_ATOMS: atom_id res chain seq x y z
N ILE A 1 5.67 -9.94 -15.55
CA ILE A 1 6.34 -8.69 -15.11
C ILE A 1 5.52 -8.14 -13.94
N GLY A 2 6.18 -7.78 -12.83
CA GLY A 2 5.50 -7.28 -11.63
C GLY A 2 5.37 -8.33 -10.51
N LYS A 3 4.23 -8.40 -9.82
CA LYS A 3 4.05 -9.24 -8.61
C LYS A 3 3.94 -10.71 -8.99
N TRP A 4 4.94 -11.50 -8.58
CA TRP A 4 4.94 -12.96 -8.77
C TRP A 4 4.31 -13.72 -7.61
N HIS A 5 4.82 -13.49 -6.41
CA HIS A 5 4.33 -14.08 -5.16
C HIS A 5 4.34 -15.63 -5.04
N LEU A 6 4.76 -16.39 -6.06
CA LEU A 6 4.86 -17.86 -5.96
C LEU A 6 6.18 -18.35 -5.33
N LYS A 7 7.00 -17.43 -4.81
CA LYS A 7 8.28 -17.63 -4.10
C LYS A 7 9.42 -18.20 -4.97
N THR A 8 9.15 -19.22 -5.75
CA THR A 8 10.09 -19.87 -6.67
C THR A 8 10.59 -18.91 -7.76
N GLN A 9 11.70 -19.27 -8.39
CA GLN A 9 12.13 -18.60 -9.61
C GLN A 9 11.10 -18.87 -10.72
N PRO A 10 10.69 -17.86 -11.49
CA PRO A 10 9.81 -18.07 -12.64
C PRO A 10 10.41 -19.05 -13.66
N THR A 11 9.59 -19.95 -14.17
CA THR A 11 9.92 -20.90 -15.24
C THR A 11 8.89 -20.77 -16.38
N GLY A 12 9.28 -21.11 -17.60
CA GLY A 12 8.39 -21.02 -18.77
C GLY A 12 8.17 -19.60 -19.32
N PHE A 13 9.00 -18.63 -18.92
CA PHE A 13 8.98 -17.26 -19.44
C PHE A 13 10.33 -16.90 -20.05
N ASP A 14 10.33 -16.44 -21.30
CA ASP A 14 11.54 -15.94 -21.98
C ASP A 14 12.12 -14.70 -21.28
N TYR A 15 11.23 -13.90 -20.69
CA TYR A 15 11.56 -12.72 -19.91
C TYR A 15 10.73 -12.65 -18.63
N TRP A 16 11.40 -12.35 -17.52
CA TRP A 16 10.73 -12.01 -16.27
C TRP A 16 11.55 -11.00 -15.48
N LYS A 17 10.80 -10.11 -14.84
CA LYS A 17 11.28 -9.12 -13.89
C LYS A 17 10.19 -8.98 -12.84
N VAL A 18 10.43 -9.54 -11.65
CA VAL A 18 9.38 -9.78 -10.66
C VAL A 18 9.70 -9.17 -9.31
N LEU A 19 8.70 -8.64 -8.63
CA LEU A 19 8.84 -8.06 -7.31
C LEU A 19 9.22 -9.16 -6.28
N PRO A 20 10.20 -8.91 -5.39
CA PRO A 20 10.47 -9.82 -4.28
C PRO A 20 9.30 -9.76 -3.30
N ASP A 21 8.76 -10.93 -2.95
CA ASP A 21 7.66 -11.09 -2.01
C ASP A 21 6.42 -10.23 -2.32
N GLN A 22 6.10 -9.23 -1.49
CA GLN A 22 4.97 -8.31 -1.67
C GLN A 22 5.32 -7.10 -2.55
N GLY A 23 6.60 -6.86 -2.83
CA GLY A 23 7.12 -5.65 -3.48
C GLY A 23 6.98 -4.38 -2.66
N GLN A 24 7.58 -3.29 -3.13
CA GLN A 24 7.50 -1.95 -2.53
C GLN A 24 6.76 -0.99 -3.46
N TYR A 25 6.15 0.05 -2.91
CA TYR A 25 5.42 1.05 -3.70
C TYR A 25 6.36 2.06 -4.37
N TYR A 26 7.37 2.52 -3.64
CA TYR A 26 8.36 3.49 -4.11
C TYR A 26 9.72 2.84 -4.28
N HIS A 27 10.37 3.18 -5.40
CA HIS A 27 11.68 2.70 -5.81
C HIS A 27 11.84 1.18 -5.67
N PRO A 28 10.94 0.39 -6.30
CA PRO A 28 10.84 -1.05 -6.06
C PRO A 28 12.09 -1.81 -6.48
N GLU A 29 12.38 -2.89 -5.76
CA GLU A 29 13.37 -3.87 -6.20
C GLU A 29 12.70 -4.96 -7.05
N PHE A 30 13.46 -5.55 -7.97
CA PHE A 30 13.02 -6.66 -8.79
C PHE A 30 14.08 -7.76 -8.83
N ARG A 31 13.61 -9.01 -8.77
CA ARG A 31 14.38 -10.18 -9.17
C ARG A 31 14.36 -10.28 -10.69
N THR A 32 15.52 -10.56 -11.27
CA THR A 32 15.70 -10.89 -12.69
C THR A 32 16.54 -12.16 -12.82
N LYS A 33 16.67 -12.68 -14.05
CA LYS A 33 17.59 -13.78 -14.34
C LYS A 33 19.06 -13.47 -13.99
N ASN A 34 19.43 -12.20 -13.94
CA ASN A 34 20.80 -11.72 -13.69
C ASN A 34 21.00 -11.22 -12.25
N GLY A 35 20.02 -11.43 -11.36
CA GLY A 35 20.06 -10.97 -9.97
C GLY A 35 19.07 -9.84 -9.66
N MET A 36 19.27 -9.21 -8.52
CA MET A 36 18.42 -8.12 -8.01
C MET A 36 18.77 -6.79 -8.68
N VAL A 37 17.75 -6.03 -9.06
CA VAL A 37 17.87 -4.65 -9.56
C VAL A 37 16.91 -3.74 -8.83
N LYS A 38 17.26 -2.47 -8.67
CA LYS A 38 16.40 -1.44 -8.09
C LYS A 38 15.97 -0.47 -9.18
N GLU A 39 14.67 -0.23 -9.30
CA GLU A 39 14.09 0.76 -10.20
C GLU A 39 13.72 2.01 -9.43
N GLN A 40 13.75 3.16 -10.12
CA GLN A 40 13.30 4.43 -9.55
C GLN A 40 11.82 4.67 -9.89
N GLY A 41 11.10 5.36 -9.01
CA GLY A 41 9.72 5.79 -9.22
C GLY A 41 8.67 4.91 -8.56
N TYR A 42 7.41 5.12 -8.95
CA TYR A 42 6.25 4.43 -8.37
C TYR A 42 5.99 3.09 -9.07
N VAL A 43 5.75 2.03 -8.30
CA VAL A 43 5.70 0.64 -8.79
C VAL A 43 4.66 0.41 -9.88
N THR A 44 3.53 1.14 -9.86
CA THR A 44 2.50 1.01 -10.89
C THR A 44 3.04 1.48 -12.24
N ASP A 45 3.73 2.61 -12.25
CA ASP A 45 4.33 3.20 -13.45
C ASP A 45 5.50 2.35 -13.92
N VAL A 46 6.41 1.99 -13.00
CA VAL A 46 7.57 1.13 -13.29
C VAL A 46 7.17 -0.21 -13.90
N VAL A 47 6.16 -0.89 -13.35
CA VAL A 47 5.68 -2.17 -13.91
C VAL A 47 5.07 -1.97 -15.31
N THR A 48 4.40 -0.85 -15.54
CA THR A 48 3.85 -0.47 -16.85
C THR A 48 4.97 -0.21 -17.85
N ASP A 49 5.94 0.62 -17.51
CA ASP A 49 7.06 1.00 -18.37
C ASP A 49 7.89 -0.21 -18.77
N ILE A 50 8.24 -1.09 -17.81
CA ILE A 50 8.97 -2.33 -18.11
C ILE A 50 8.14 -3.21 -19.07
N SER A 51 6.83 -3.29 -18.87
CA SER A 51 5.95 -4.10 -19.72
C SER A 51 5.83 -3.53 -21.13
N MET A 52 5.73 -2.20 -21.26
CA MET A 52 5.69 -1.51 -22.56
C MET A 52 7.03 -1.64 -23.30
N GLN A 53 8.15 -1.45 -22.61
CA GLN A 53 9.49 -1.65 -23.18
C GLN A 53 9.68 -3.09 -23.67
N TRP A 54 9.25 -4.08 -22.89
CA TRP A 54 9.30 -5.47 -23.32
C TRP A 54 8.41 -5.71 -24.54
N LEU A 55 7.19 -5.17 -24.53
CA LEU A 55 6.23 -5.31 -25.62
C LEU A 55 6.78 -4.71 -26.92
N ASP A 56 7.38 -3.52 -26.87
CA ASP A 56 8.02 -2.89 -28.03
C ASP A 56 9.22 -3.68 -28.54
N SER A 57 9.96 -4.37 -27.66
CA SER A 57 11.08 -5.24 -28.07
C SER A 57 10.63 -6.48 -28.84
N VAL A 58 9.47 -7.06 -28.50
CA VAL A 58 8.96 -8.30 -29.14
C VAL A 58 8.05 -8.03 -30.34
N ARG A 59 7.42 -6.84 -30.40
CA ARG A 59 6.57 -6.40 -31.51
C ARG A 59 7.29 -6.31 -32.85
N GLN A 60 8.62 -6.24 -32.85
CA GLN A 60 9.42 -6.23 -34.08
C GLN A 60 9.49 -7.63 -34.73
N GLY A 61 9.11 -8.69 -34.02
CA GLY A 61 9.06 -10.06 -34.54
C GLY A 61 7.67 -10.49 -35.02
N ASN A 62 7.62 -11.56 -35.82
CA ASN A 62 6.38 -12.18 -36.28
C ASN A 62 5.83 -13.29 -35.34
N GLN A 63 6.39 -13.45 -34.14
CA GLN A 63 5.94 -14.48 -33.20
C GLN A 63 4.81 -13.94 -32.31
N PRO A 64 3.77 -14.75 -32.03
CA PRO A 64 2.80 -14.40 -31.00
C PRO A 64 3.48 -14.31 -29.64
N PHE A 65 2.95 -13.47 -28.76
CA PHE A 65 3.50 -13.27 -27.41
C PHE A 65 2.42 -13.48 -26.33
N LEU A 66 2.87 -13.81 -25.12
CA LEU A 66 2.07 -13.79 -23.90
C LEU A 66 2.71 -12.85 -22.89
N LEU A 67 1.95 -11.87 -22.40
CA LEU A 67 2.39 -10.98 -21.33
C LEU A 67 1.54 -11.18 -20.07
N MET A 68 2.19 -11.59 -18.98
CA MET A 68 1.60 -11.51 -17.65
C MET A 68 1.98 -10.19 -17.00
N TYR A 69 1.02 -9.26 -16.97
CA TYR A 69 1.15 -7.91 -16.43
C TYR A 69 0.47 -7.82 -15.06
N GLN A 70 1.26 -7.78 -13.99
CA GLN A 70 0.77 -8.03 -12.62
C GLN A 70 1.19 -6.91 -11.66
N HIS A 71 0.28 -6.01 -11.31
CA HIS A 71 0.59 -4.92 -10.39
C HIS A 71 0.72 -5.35 -8.92
N LYS A 72 1.42 -4.51 -8.15
CA LYS A 72 1.35 -4.50 -6.67
C LYS A 72 0.07 -3.83 -6.18
N ALA A 73 -0.30 -2.70 -6.78
CA ALA A 73 -1.48 -1.95 -6.40
C ALA A 73 -2.76 -2.75 -6.68
N PRO A 74 -3.83 -2.61 -5.86
CA PRO A 74 -3.95 -1.77 -4.66
C PRO A 74 -3.73 -2.57 -3.35
N HIS A 75 -2.69 -3.42 -3.28
CA HIS A 75 -2.46 -4.25 -2.10
C HIS A 75 -1.98 -3.42 -0.88
N ARG A 76 -2.43 -3.80 0.33
CA ARG A 76 -1.94 -3.24 1.60
C ARG A 76 -0.40 -3.12 1.59
N GLU A 77 0.18 -2.00 2.00
CA GLU A 77 -0.32 -0.92 2.89
C GLU A 77 -0.84 0.34 2.17
N TRP A 78 -1.24 0.29 0.90
CA TRP A 78 -1.84 1.44 0.19
C TRP A 78 -1.02 2.74 0.30
N TRP A 79 0.22 2.71 -0.17
CA TRP A 79 1.00 3.94 -0.33
C TRP A 79 0.63 4.54 -1.70
N PRO A 80 -0.13 5.65 -1.75
CA PRO A 80 -0.62 6.21 -3.00
C PRO A 80 0.53 6.77 -3.83
N ASN A 81 0.30 7.02 -5.12
CA ASN A 81 1.21 7.83 -5.92
C ASN A 81 1.12 9.30 -5.45
N LEU A 82 2.25 10.02 -5.40
CA LEU A 82 2.28 11.37 -4.83
C LEU A 82 1.33 12.38 -5.50
N PRO A 83 1.15 12.39 -6.84
CA PRO A 83 0.23 13.30 -7.50
C PRO A 83 -1.24 13.11 -7.09
N ASP A 84 -1.62 11.91 -6.66
CA ASP A 84 -3.02 11.57 -6.33
C ASP A 84 -3.38 12.01 -4.90
N ILE A 85 -2.39 12.27 -4.03
CA ILE A 85 -2.62 12.50 -2.60
C ILE A 85 -3.56 13.69 -2.36
N GLU A 86 -3.34 14.83 -3.04
CA GLU A 86 -4.13 16.06 -2.84
C GLU A 86 -5.61 15.88 -3.16
N GLU A 87 -5.91 15.23 -4.29
CA GLU A 87 -7.28 15.00 -4.74
C GLU A 87 -8.05 14.14 -3.74
N PHE A 88 -7.45 13.06 -3.24
CA PHE A 88 -8.17 12.11 -2.40
C PHE A 88 -8.20 12.50 -0.93
N THR A 89 -7.14 13.12 -0.40
CA THR A 89 -7.12 13.65 0.99
C THR A 89 -8.17 14.72 1.25
N SER A 90 -8.64 15.43 0.23
CA SER A 90 -9.67 16.45 0.34
C SER A 90 -11.11 15.92 0.18
N ARG A 91 -11.29 14.62 -0.11
CA ARG A 91 -12.61 14.01 -0.33
C ARG A 91 -13.20 13.43 0.94
N GLU A 92 -14.52 13.44 1.01
CA GLU A 92 -15.31 12.70 2.00
C GLU A 92 -15.97 11.49 1.33
N PHE A 93 -15.91 10.32 1.99
CA PHE A 93 -16.49 9.09 1.46
C PHE A 93 -17.65 8.63 2.34
N PRO A 94 -18.81 8.27 1.77
CA PRO A 94 -19.94 7.82 2.57
C PRO A 94 -19.57 6.55 3.34
N GLU A 95 -19.88 6.51 4.64
CA GLU A 95 -19.75 5.29 5.44
C GLU A 95 -20.71 4.21 4.90
N PRO A 96 -20.26 2.96 4.71
CA PRO A 96 -21.19 1.89 4.39
C PRO A 96 -22.12 1.65 5.58
N ALA A 97 -23.39 1.35 5.31
CA ALA A 97 -24.38 1.06 6.37
C ALA A 97 -23.93 -0.07 7.32
N THR A 98 -23.01 -0.93 6.86
CA THR A 98 -22.45 -2.06 7.60
C THR A 98 -21.06 -1.77 8.21
N LEU A 99 -20.61 -0.52 8.28
CA LEU A 99 -19.32 -0.17 8.92
C LEU A 99 -19.26 -0.67 10.37
N PHE A 100 -20.40 -0.66 11.06
CA PHE A 100 -20.59 -1.11 12.43
C PHE A 100 -21.49 -2.35 12.53
N ASP A 101 -21.40 -3.27 11.56
CA ASP A 101 -22.15 -4.54 11.59
C ASP A 101 -21.90 -5.27 12.93
N ASP A 102 -22.99 -5.65 13.62
CA ASP A 102 -22.98 -6.37 14.90
C ASP A 102 -22.88 -7.90 14.71
N TYR A 103 -22.86 -8.33 13.45
CA TYR A 103 -22.82 -9.70 13.01
C TYR A 103 -24.01 -10.55 13.47
N LYS A 104 -25.14 -9.94 13.81
CA LYS A 104 -26.37 -10.66 14.15
C LYS A 104 -26.84 -11.48 12.95
N GLY A 105 -27.18 -12.75 13.19
CA GLY A 105 -27.55 -13.69 12.13
C GLY A 105 -26.38 -14.27 11.32
N ARG A 106 -25.12 -13.86 11.60
CA ARG A 106 -23.92 -14.42 10.95
C ARG A 106 -23.26 -15.49 11.82
N GLY A 107 -22.58 -16.43 11.16
CA GLY A 107 -21.84 -17.52 11.80
C GLY A 107 -20.61 -17.04 12.59
N ARG A 108 -20.00 -17.99 13.33
CA ARG A 108 -18.82 -17.73 14.19
C ARG A 108 -17.65 -17.09 13.45
N ALA A 109 -17.36 -17.52 12.22
CA ALA A 109 -16.24 -17.01 11.43
C ALA A 109 -16.26 -15.48 11.23
N ALA A 110 -17.45 -14.87 11.09
CA ALA A 110 -17.56 -13.42 10.97
C ALA A 110 -17.25 -12.68 12.28
N LYS A 111 -17.57 -13.30 13.42
CA LYS A 111 -17.44 -12.70 14.76
C LYS A 111 -16.01 -12.75 15.29
N GLU A 112 -15.23 -13.72 14.85
CA GLU A 112 -13.84 -13.96 15.27
C GLU A 112 -12.83 -13.49 14.22
N THR A 113 -13.25 -12.64 13.28
CA THR A 113 -12.41 -12.22 12.16
C THR A 113 -11.34 -11.22 12.58
N GLU A 114 -10.12 -11.39 12.06
CA GLU A 114 -8.97 -10.52 12.38
C GLU A 114 -8.62 -9.53 11.24
N MET A 115 -9.64 -8.92 10.65
CA MET A 115 -9.51 -8.02 9.48
C MET A 115 -10.45 -6.79 9.52
N THR A 116 -10.93 -6.42 10.71
CA THR A 116 -11.83 -5.27 10.89
C THR A 116 -11.10 -3.92 10.89
N ILE A 117 -11.74 -2.85 10.43
CA ILE A 117 -11.23 -1.46 10.53
C ILE A 117 -10.99 -1.05 12.00
N HIS A 118 -11.95 -1.34 12.89
CA HIS A 118 -11.87 -0.96 14.30
C HIS A 118 -10.57 -1.48 14.96
N THR A 119 -10.37 -2.81 14.95
CA THR A 119 -9.31 -3.47 15.71
C THR A 119 -8.02 -3.74 14.93
N HIS A 120 -8.12 -4.15 13.66
CA HIS A 120 -7.00 -4.78 12.92
C HIS A 120 -6.31 -3.83 11.92
N MET A 121 -6.97 -2.74 11.54
CA MET A 121 -6.35 -1.69 10.72
C MET A 121 -5.35 -0.87 11.54
N ALA A 122 -4.17 -0.70 10.98
CA ALA A 122 -3.02 -0.04 11.57
C ALA A 122 -3.14 1.48 11.43
N LEU A 123 -3.00 2.21 12.53
CA LEU A 123 -2.91 3.68 12.43
C LEU A 123 -1.68 4.12 11.65
N SER A 124 -0.55 3.42 11.82
CA SER A 124 0.70 3.82 11.20
C SER A 124 0.81 3.41 9.75
N SER A 125 0.89 2.11 9.48
CA SER A 125 1.22 1.66 8.14
C SER A 125 0.03 1.76 7.17
N ASP A 126 -1.21 1.58 7.62
CA ASP A 126 -2.41 1.74 6.77
C ASP A 126 -2.86 3.20 6.69
N ASN A 127 -3.08 3.86 7.82
CA ASN A 127 -3.63 5.22 7.84
C ASN A 127 -2.57 6.34 7.85
N LYS A 128 -1.28 5.98 7.78
CA LYS A 128 -0.15 6.90 7.62
C LYS A 128 0.06 7.88 8.80
N ILE A 129 -0.39 7.51 9.99
CA ILE A 129 -0.01 8.23 11.22
C ILE A 129 1.42 7.88 11.61
N HIS A 130 2.26 8.89 11.80
CA HIS A 130 3.65 8.70 12.17
C HIS A 130 3.75 7.90 13.49
N PRO A 131 4.63 6.88 13.57
CA PRO A 131 4.76 6.04 14.75
C PRO A 131 4.95 6.81 16.07
N ASP A 132 5.64 7.95 16.04
CA ASP A 132 5.85 8.78 17.23
C ASP A 132 4.53 9.28 17.82
N ILE A 133 3.57 9.67 16.97
CA ILE A 133 2.24 10.11 17.41
C ILE A 133 1.44 8.93 17.96
N VAL A 134 1.48 7.78 17.28
CA VAL A 134 0.83 6.54 17.75
C VAL A 134 1.33 6.17 19.15
N ASN A 135 2.65 6.24 19.36
CA ASN A 135 3.30 5.92 20.64
C ASN A 135 3.01 6.97 21.71
N LYS A 136 3.10 8.26 21.37
CA LYS A 136 2.81 9.37 22.28
C LYS A 136 1.39 9.32 22.84
N LEU A 137 0.42 8.98 22.01
CA LEU A 137 -0.99 8.87 22.40
C LEU A 137 -1.37 7.51 23.01
N GLY A 138 -0.42 6.55 23.07
CA GLY A 138 -0.63 5.25 23.70
C GLY A 138 -1.54 4.29 22.93
N TYR A 139 -1.72 4.47 21.62
CA TYR A 139 -2.51 3.54 20.82
C TYR A 139 -1.78 2.20 20.64
N LYS A 140 -2.49 1.09 20.88
CA LYS A 140 -1.96 -0.25 20.69
C LYS A 140 -2.14 -0.71 19.25
N SER A 141 -1.07 -1.22 18.65
CA SER A 141 -1.12 -1.88 17.34
C SER A 141 -1.52 -3.35 17.51
N PHE A 142 -2.38 -3.86 16.63
CA PHE A 142 -2.73 -5.29 16.61
C PHE A 142 -1.51 -6.15 16.23
N MET A 143 -0.79 -5.78 15.17
CA MET A 143 0.48 -6.43 14.81
C MET A 143 1.68 -5.59 15.23
N ASN A 144 2.74 -6.26 15.68
CA ASN A 144 4.00 -5.63 16.10
C ASN A 144 4.78 -4.96 14.96
N TRP A 145 4.52 -5.34 13.71
CA TRP A 145 5.30 -4.90 12.56
C TRP A 145 4.77 -3.62 11.91
N TYR A 146 3.57 -3.14 12.27
CA TYR A 146 2.93 -1.99 11.61
C TYR A 146 3.80 -0.72 11.62
N GLN A 147 4.28 -0.30 12.79
CA GLN A 147 5.11 0.90 12.88
C GLN A 147 6.43 0.76 12.09
N ARG A 148 7.06 -0.42 12.12
CA ARG A 148 8.28 -0.69 11.33
C ARG A 148 8.02 -0.54 9.83
N ILE A 149 6.94 -1.14 9.33
CA ILE A 149 6.61 -1.06 7.90
C ILE A 149 6.33 0.38 7.46
N HIS A 150 5.67 1.19 8.29
CA HIS A 150 5.51 2.62 7.99
C HIS A 150 6.86 3.30 7.76
N LEU A 151 7.79 3.16 8.72
CA LEU A 151 9.12 3.79 8.63
C LEU A 151 9.93 3.25 7.45
N GLU A 152 9.86 1.94 7.20
CA GLU A 152 10.54 1.32 6.06
C GLU A 152 10.05 1.90 4.73
N GLN A 153 8.74 2.06 4.54
CA GLN A 153 8.20 2.65 3.31
C GLN A 153 8.53 4.14 3.21
N TYR A 154 8.35 4.92 4.28
CA TYR A 154 8.69 6.35 4.31
C TYR A 154 10.17 6.58 3.99
N ASN A 155 11.07 5.73 4.50
CA ASN A 155 12.50 5.83 4.25
C ASN A 155 12.93 5.44 2.83
N ARG A 156 12.03 4.92 1.99
CA ARG A 156 12.33 4.70 0.57
C ARG A 156 12.19 5.97 -0.25
N LEU A 157 11.35 6.91 0.20
CA LEU A 157 11.11 8.17 -0.50
C LEU A 157 12.41 9.01 -0.58
N SER A 158 12.61 9.68 -1.71
CA SER A 158 13.64 10.72 -1.86
C SER A 158 13.34 11.92 -0.97
N ALA A 159 14.28 12.86 -0.85
CA ALA A 159 14.05 14.07 -0.06
C ALA A 159 12.87 14.90 -0.61
N GLU A 160 12.77 15.00 -1.93
CA GLU A 160 11.71 15.71 -2.65
C GLU A 160 10.36 15.00 -2.47
N GLU A 161 10.35 13.67 -2.59
CA GLU A 161 9.15 12.85 -2.37
C GLU A 161 8.66 12.93 -0.93
N LYS A 162 9.58 12.95 0.06
CA LYS A 162 9.24 13.17 1.47
C LYS A 162 8.63 14.55 1.68
N ALA A 163 9.21 15.60 1.11
CA ALA A 163 8.65 16.95 1.21
C ALA A 163 7.23 17.02 0.63
N GLN A 164 6.97 16.36 -0.50
CA GLN A 164 5.62 16.28 -1.06
C GLN A 164 4.68 15.44 -0.20
N TRP A 165 5.14 14.31 0.35
CA TRP A 165 4.37 13.48 1.28
C TRP A 165 3.97 14.27 2.53
N ASP A 166 4.93 14.92 3.17
CA ASP A 166 4.77 15.64 4.43
C ASP A 166 3.91 16.90 4.25
N LYS A 167 3.90 17.50 3.06
CA LYS A 167 2.97 18.60 2.72
C LYS A 167 1.51 18.24 2.97
N TYR A 168 1.11 16.98 2.73
CA TYR A 168 -0.27 16.53 2.89
C TYR A 168 -0.47 15.71 4.16
N TYR A 169 0.41 14.75 4.45
CA TYR A 169 0.27 13.90 5.63
C TYR A 169 0.72 14.58 6.92
N GLY A 170 1.56 15.61 6.87
CA GLY A 170 1.96 16.39 8.06
C GLY A 170 0.77 17.01 8.78
N PRO A 171 -0.05 17.85 8.10
CA PRO A 171 -1.27 18.41 8.69
C PRO A 171 -2.25 17.34 9.19
N ILE A 172 -2.44 16.25 8.44
CA ILE A 172 -3.30 15.13 8.85
C ILE A 172 -2.80 14.50 10.16
N ASN A 173 -1.48 14.36 10.31
CA ASN A 173 -0.84 13.84 11.50
C ASN A 173 -1.04 14.77 12.71
N GLU A 174 -0.83 16.07 12.52
CA GLU A 174 -1.06 17.08 13.56
C GLU A 174 -2.53 17.11 14.01
N ASP A 175 -3.47 17.02 13.07
CA ASP A 175 -4.90 17.04 13.38
C ASP A 175 -5.34 15.76 14.08
N PHE A 176 -4.83 14.60 13.65
CA PHE A 176 -5.05 13.34 14.37
C PHE A 176 -4.51 13.42 15.81
N GLU A 177 -3.33 14.02 15.99
CA GLU A 177 -2.72 14.16 17.30
C GLU A 177 -3.56 15.03 18.24
N LYS A 178 -4.08 16.17 17.75
CA LYS A 178 -4.96 17.06 18.50
C LYS A 178 -6.31 16.41 18.81
N LEU A 179 -6.88 15.68 17.85
CA LEU A 179 -8.20 15.05 17.98
C LEU A 179 -8.17 13.84 18.93
N ALA A 180 -7.10 13.05 18.87
CA ALA A 180 -6.91 11.81 19.63
C ALA A 180 -8.19 10.91 19.70
N PRO A 181 -8.81 10.57 18.55
CA PRO A 181 -10.13 9.95 18.53
C PRO A 181 -10.14 8.53 19.13
N GLN A 182 -11.25 8.15 19.77
CA GLN A 182 -11.41 6.84 20.42
C GLN A 182 -12.70 6.15 19.97
N GLY A 183 -12.78 4.83 20.18
CA GLY A 183 -13.99 4.04 19.95
C GLY A 183 -14.57 4.19 18.54
N LYS A 184 -15.84 4.58 18.44
CA LYS A 184 -16.51 4.75 17.14
C LYS A 184 -15.88 5.84 16.29
N GLU A 185 -15.50 6.97 16.88
CA GLU A 185 -14.90 8.09 16.14
C GLU A 185 -13.53 7.71 15.57
N LEU A 186 -12.75 6.90 16.30
CA LEU A 186 -11.51 6.34 15.75
C LEU A 186 -11.79 5.43 14.54
N THR A 187 -12.84 4.62 14.60
CA THR A 187 -13.20 3.71 13.51
C THR A 187 -13.63 4.47 12.26
N LYS A 188 -14.44 5.52 12.42
CA LYS A 188 -14.84 6.43 11.33
C LYS A 188 -13.64 7.13 10.73
N TRP A 189 -12.75 7.66 11.58
CA TRP A 189 -11.53 8.32 11.13
C TRP A 189 -10.63 7.36 10.33
N LYS A 190 -10.42 6.12 10.84
CA LYS A 190 -9.66 5.08 10.13
C LYS A 190 -10.29 4.71 8.79
N TYR A 191 -11.62 4.57 8.74
CA TYR A 191 -12.35 4.31 7.49
C TYR A 191 -12.15 5.45 6.50
N GLN A 192 -12.37 6.68 6.95
CA GLN A 192 -12.26 7.86 6.09
C GLN A 192 -10.84 7.97 5.52
N ARG A 193 -9.81 7.80 6.34
CA ARG A 193 -8.41 7.80 5.89
C ARG A 193 -8.02 6.57 5.07
N TYR A 194 -8.74 5.46 5.15
CA TYR A 194 -8.52 4.31 4.27
C TYR A 194 -9.08 4.56 2.86
N MET A 195 -10.20 5.28 2.78
CA MET A 195 -10.86 5.59 1.50
C MET A 195 -10.23 6.78 0.77
N GLN A 196 -9.69 7.76 1.52
CA GLN A 196 -8.80 8.81 1.03
C GLN A 196 -7.40 8.30 0.71
#